data_AF-A0A7S2FZW3-F1
#
_entry.id   AF-A0A7S2FZW3-F1
#
_cell.length_a   1.000
_cell.length_b   1.000
_cell.length_c   1.000
_cell.angle_alpha   90.00
_cell.angle_beta   90.00
_cell.angle_gamma   90.00
#
_symmetry.space_group_name_H-M   'P 1'
#
loop_
_entity.id
_entity.type
_entity.pdbx_description
1 polymer ?
#
loop_
_entity_poly.entity_id
_entity_poly.type
_entity_poly.pdbx_seq_one_letter_code
_entity_poly.pdbx_strand_id
1 'polypeptide(L)'
;FGKDTLRRWWRTLENKVKWDRPLVGERRLPRSAAWFTAKGWTCEYRYGQTRWPPQPMDVGWFSEITDSVCEACGITDPPNSCNANFYEDGTQSVGWHADDEPLFDATRRDALIVS
;
A
#
# COMPACT_ATOMS: atom_id res chain seq x y z
N PHE A 1 -11.89 -12.68 6.55
CA PHE A 1 -11.36 -13.78 5.71
C PHE A 1 -10.88 -14.95 6.59
N GLY A 2 -10.92 -16.18 6.07
CA GLY A 2 -10.48 -17.38 6.81
C GLY A 2 -8.95 -17.48 6.96
N LYS A 3 -8.48 -18.27 7.95
CA LYS A 3 -7.05 -18.38 8.29
C LYS A 3 -6.17 -18.81 7.12
N ASP A 4 -6.62 -19.75 6.30
CA ASP A 4 -5.83 -20.25 5.17
C ASP A 4 -5.75 -19.24 4.02
N THR A 5 -6.83 -18.49 3.77
CA THR A 5 -6.83 -17.34 2.85
C THR A 5 -5.82 -16.29 3.30
N LEU A 6 -5.86 -15.90 4.58
CA LEU A 6 -4.94 -14.90 5.13
C LEU A 6 -3.48 -15.35 5.05
N ARG A 7 -3.17 -16.62 5.34
CA ARG A 7 -1.81 -17.17 5.18
C ARG A 7 -1.35 -17.16 3.73
N ARG A 8 -2.24 -17.49 2.79
CA ARG A 8 -1.92 -17.46 1.36
C ARG A 8 -1.63 -16.04 0.91
N TRP A 9 -2.48 -15.08 1.25
CA TRP A 9 -2.28 -13.67 0.92
C TRP A 9 -0.99 -13.11 1.52
N TRP A 10 -0.71 -13.41 2.79
CA TRP A 10 0.54 -13.03 3.44
C TRP A 10 1.75 -13.50 2.64
N ARG A 11 1.84 -14.81 2.34
CA ARG A 11 2.95 -15.37 1.56
C ARG A 11 3.05 -14.77 0.17
N THR A 12 1.92 -14.52 -0.48
CA THR A 12 1.89 -13.87 -1.80
C THR A 12 2.47 -12.46 -1.72
N LEU A 13 2.00 -11.63 -0.79
CA LEU A 13 2.47 -10.26 -0.60
C LEU A 13 3.95 -10.21 -0.24
N GLU A 14 4.38 -11.03 0.71
CA GLU A 14 5.77 -11.14 1.16
C GLU A 14 6.72 -11.47 0.00
N ASN A 15 6.32 -12.40 -0.89
CA ASN A 15 7.20 -12.90 -1.96
C ASN A 15 7.08 -12.14 -3.30
N LYS A 16 5.94 -11.48 -3.58
CA LYS A 16 5.67 -10.89 -4.91
C LYS A 16 5.83 -9.37 -4.94
N VAL A 17 5.61 -8.68 -3.81
CA VAL A 17 5.80 -7.23 -3.73
C VAL A 17 7.30 -6.94 -3.79
N LYS A 18 7.70 -5.96 -4.62
CA LYS A 18 9.07 -5.45 -4.59
C LYS A 18 9.19 -4.46 -3.43
N TRP A 19 9.45 -4.99 -2.25
CA TRP A 19 9.67 -4.18 -1.04
C TRP A 19 10.97 -3.41 -1.15
N ASP A 20 10.95 -2.13 -0.78
CA ASP A 20 12.16 -1.32 -0.62
C ASP A 20 12.23 -0.70 0.78
N ARG A 21 13.46 -0.55 1.27
CA ARG A 21 13.79 -0.02 2.61
C ARG A 21 14.99 0.91 2.50
N PRO A 22 14.78 2.10 1.90
CA PRO A 22 15.85 3.04 1.60
C PRO A 22 16.43 3.66 2.87
N LEU A 23 17.59 4.32 2.72
CA LEU A 23 18.13 5.23 3.71
C LEU A 23 17.42 6.59 3.61
N VAL A 24 17.01 7.12 4.76
CA VAL A 24 16.51 8.49 4.92
C VAL A 24 17.47 9.21 5.86
N GLY A 25 18.30 10.08 5.30
CA GLY A 25 19.50 10.55 5.98
C GLY A 25 20.45 9.37 6.26
N GLU A 26 20.83 9.18 7.52
CA GLU A 26 21.76 8.12 7.93
C GLU A 26 21.08 6.82 8.39
N ARG A 27 19.74 6.78 8.44
CA ARG A 27 19.00 5.65 9.00
C ARG A 27 18.16 4.98 7.93
N ARG A 28 18.04 3.64 8.00
CA ARG A 28 17.04 2.93 7.20
C ARG A 28 15.65 3.31 7.66
N LEU A 29 14.72 3.37 6.72
CA LEU A 29 13.31 3.51 7.05
C LEU A 29 12.92 2.39 8.04
N PRO A 30 12.16 2.70 9.12
CA PRO A 30 11.81 1.71 10.14
C PRO A 30 10.69 0.74 9.69
N ARG A 31 10.61 0.47 8.39
CA ARG A 31 9.73 -0.50 7.72
C ARG A 31 10.19 -0.64 6.26
N SER A 32 9.79 -1.72 5.59
CA SER A 32 9.83 -1.76 4.13
C SER A 32 8.51 -1.24 3.59
N ALA A 33 8.51 -0.63 2.40
CA ALA A 33 7.29 -0.15 1.77
C ALA A 33 7.30 -0.37 0.25
N ALA A 34 6.11 -0.21 -0.34
CA ALA A 34 5.87 -0.28 -1.76
C ALA A 34 4.66 0.60 -2.12
N TRP A 35 4.67 1.11 -3.36
CA TRP A 35 3.56 1.89 -3.91
C TRP A 35 2.99 1.16 -5.12
N PHE A 36 1.67 1.09 -5.21
CA PHE A 36 0.94 0.47 -6.32
C PHE A 36 -0.03 1.45 -6.96
N THR A 37 -0.17 1.36 -8.27
CA THR A 37 -1.21 2.09 -9.02
C THR A 37 -1.88 1.21 -10.05
N ALA A 38 -3.16 1.48 -10.30
CA ALA A 38 -3.92 0.87 -11.37
C ALA A 38 -3.36 1.25 -12.74
N LYS A 39 -3.72 0.46 -13.76
CA LYS A 39 -3.26 0.59 -15.14
C LYS A 39 -3.55 1.99 -15.68
N GLY A 40 -2.54 2.56 -16.32
CA GLY A 40 -2.62 3.91 -16.90
C GLY A 40 -2.18 5.03 -15.95
N TRP A 41 -2.02 4.74 -14.65
CA TRP A 41 -1.48 5.68 -13.67
C TRP A 41 0.02 5.46 -13.46
N THR A 42 0.76 6.55 -13.32
CA THR A 42 2.24 6.54 -13.16
C THR A 42 2.72 7.49 -12.06
N CYS A 43 1.82 8.00 -11.23
CA CYS A 43 2.17 8.92 -10.15
C CYS A 43 3.07 8.24 -9.11
N GLU A 44 4.07 8.99 -8.65
CA GLU A 44 4.90 8.60 -7.50
C GLU A 44 4.18 8.94 -6.20
N TYR A 45 4.27 8.05 -5.21
CA TYR A 45 3.87 8.39 -3.85
C TYR A 45 5.05 9.03 -3.11
N ARG A 46 4.75 10.10 -2.36
CA ARG A 46 5.76 10.90 -1.64
C ARG A 46 5.36 11.01 -0.19
N TYR A 47 6.28 10.61 0.68
CA TYR A 47 6.10 10.71 2.12
C TYR A 47 7.41 11.12 2.78
N GLY A 48 7.39 12.26 3.48
CA GLY A 48 8.60 12.88 4.01
C GLY A 48 9.65 13.10 2.92
N GLN A 49 10.84 12.50 3.09
CA GLN A 49 11.95 12.58 2.13
C GLN A 49 12.00 11.42 1.14
N THR A 50 11.01 10.53 1.14
CA THR A 50 10.98 9.33 0.28
C THR A 50 10.09 9.51 -0.94
N ARG A 51 10.43 8.81 -2.02
CA ARG A 51 9.65 8.73 -3.25
C ARG A 51 9.55 7.27 -3.68
N TRP A 52 8.34 6.85 -4.04
CA TRP A 52 8.06 5.45 -4.33
C TRP A 52 7.51 5.34 -5.76
N PRO A 53 8.25 4.73 -6.69
CA PRO A 53 7.74 4.49 -8.03
C PRO A 53 6.61 3.46 -8.00
N PRO A 54 5.60 3.59 -8.87
CA PRO A 54 4.46 2.70 -8.85
C PRO A 54 4.81 1.30 -9.35
N GLN A 55 4.31 0.29 -8.63
CA GLN A 55 4.18 -1.09 -9.08
C GLN A 55 2.77 -1.31 -9.63
N PRO A 56 2.60 -2.22 -10.62
CA PRO A 56 1.29 -2.46 -11.20
C PRO A 56 0.34 -3.14 -10.20
N MET A 57 -0.83 -2.54 -9.99
CA MET A 57 -1.88 -3.07 -9.11
C MET A 57 -2.72 -4.16 -9.80
N ASP A 58 -2.88 -4.12 -11.12
CA ASP A 58 -3.71 -5.05 -11.91
C ASP A 58 -3.01 -6.39 -12.22
N VAL A 59 -2.19 -6.86 -11.28
CA VAL A 59 -1.62 -8.21 -11.31
C VAL A 59 -2.58 -9.15 -10.61
N GLY A 60 -2.88 -10.30 -11.21
CA GLY A 60 -4.03 -11.13 -10.79
C GLY A 60 -4.07 -11.49 -9.30
N TRP A 61 -2.91 -11.63 -8.64
CA TRP A 61 -2.84 -11.90 -7.21
C TRP A 61 -3.17 -10.70 -6.33
N PHE A 62 -2.90 -9.46 -6.79
CA PHE A 62 -3.21 -8.23 -6.05
C PHE A 62 -4.67 -7.84 -6.29
N SER A 63 -5.16 -8.00 -7.52
CA SER A 63 -6.57 -7.83 -7.86
C SER A 63 -7.45 -8.80 -7.06
N GLU A 64 -7.09 -10.08 -6.92
CA GLU A 64 -7.84 -11.04 -6.08
C GLU A 64 -8.04 -10.53 -4.64
N ILE A 65 -6.97 -9.99 -4.03
CA ILE A 65 -7.02 -9.47 -2.66
C ILE A 65 -7.90 -8.22 -2.61
N THR A 66 -7.70 -7.29 -3.55
CA THR A 66 -8.44 -6.03 -3.63
C THR A 66 -9.94 -6.29 -3.82
N ASP A 67 -10.31 -7.13 -4.77
CA ASP A 67 -11.70 -7.48 -5.07
C ASP A 67 -12.38 -8.15 -3.87
N SER A 68 -11.67 -9.07 -3.20
CA SER A 68 -12.19 -9.74 -2.00
C SER A 68 -12.45 -8.76 -0.86
N VAL A 69 -11.58 -7.76 -0.67
CA VAL A 69 -11.75 -6.71 0.35
C VAL A 69 -12.88 -5.76 -0.04
N CYS A 70 -12.93 -5.32 -1.30
CA CYS A 70 -14.00 -4.46 -1.81
C CYS A 70 -15.37 -5.12 -1.65
N GLU A 71 -15.51 -6.40 -2.01
CA GLU A 71 -16.74 -7.16 -1.84
C GLU A 71 -17.16 -7.24 -0.36
N ALA A 72 -16.21 -7.57 0.53
CA ALA A 72 -16.47 -7.65 1.97
C ALA A 72 -16.87 -6.30 2.59
N CYS A 73 -16.42 -5.19 2.01
CA CYS A 73 -16.71 -3.83 2.45
C CYS A 73 -17.90 -3.18 1.71
N GLY A 74 -18.50 -3.86 0.72
CA GLY A 74 -19.57 -3.28 -0.12
C GLY A 74 -19.11 -2.14 -1.02
N ILE A 75 -17.83 -2.11 -1.38
CA ILE A 75 -17.22 -1.08 -2.22
C ILE A 75 -17.41 -1.44 -3.68
N THR A 76 -18.10 -0.58 -4.43
CA THR A 76 -18.36 -0.75 -5.87
C THR A 76 -17.37 -0.02 -6.76
N ASP A 77 -16.69 1.01 -6.23
CA ASP A 77 -15.64 1.76 -6.91
C ASP A 77 -14.29 1.43 -6.24
N PRO A 78 -13.51 0.47 -6.79
CA PRO A 78 -12.32 -0.01 -6.12
C PRO A 78 -11.21 1.05 -6.07
N PRO A 79 -10.35 1.03 -5.04
CA PRO A 79 -9.19 1.90 -4.97
C PRO A 79 -8.30 1.74 -6.22
N ASN A 80 -7.76 2.85 -6.70
CA ASN A 80 -6.88 2.87 -7.88
C ASN A 80 -5.38 2.88 -7.51
N SER A 81 -5.07 2.80 -6.22
CA SER A 81 -3.70 2.81 -5.71
C SER A 81 -3.63 2.22 -4.31
N CYS A 82 -2.43 1.83 -3.88
CA CYS A 82 -2.20 1.26 -2.55
C CYS A 82 -0.80 1.62 -2.02
N ASN A 83 -0.76 2.18 -0.82
CA ASN A 83 0.45 2.28 -0.02
C ASN A 83 0.59 1.02 0.84
N ALA A 84 1.61 0.21 0.55
CA ALA A 84 1.86 -1.03 1.28
C ALA A 84 3.04 -0.85 2.23
N ASN A 85 2.88 -1.29 3.48
CA ASN A 85 3.91 -1.27 4.51
C ASN A 85 4.15 -2.69 5.03
N PHE A 86 5.41 -3.08 5.15
CA PHE A 86 5.83 -4.38 5.66
C PHE A 86 6.70 -4.21 6.90
N TYR A 87 6.23 -4.82 8.00
CA TYR A 87 6.87 -4.82 9.31
C TYR A 87 7.36 -6.24 9.61
N GLU A 88 8.68 -6.44 9.62
CA GLU A 88 9.30 -7.76 9.86
C GLU A 88 9.07 -8.25 11.30
N ASP A 89 9.07 -7.32 12.25
CA ASP A 89 8.87 -7.59 13.67
C ASP A 89 8.34 -6.34 14.40
N GLY A 90 8.17 -6.44 15.73
CA GLY A 90 7.66 -5.38 16.58
C GLY A 90 8.64 -4.22 16.85
N THR A 91 9.87 -4.24 16.31
CA THR A 91 10.82 -3.13 16.42
C THR A 91 10.63 -2.06 15.34
N GLN A 92 9.84 -2.39 14.32
CA GLN A 92 9.54 -1.54 13.18
C GLN A 92 8.24 -0.75 13.42
N SER A 93 8.13 0.45 12.82
CA SER A 93 7.02 1.36 13.10
C SER A 93 6.82 2.42 12.02
N VAL A 94 5.66 3.07 12.09
CA VAL A 94 5.39 4.35 11.42
C VAL A 94 5.03 5.35 12.51
N GLY A 95 5.58 6.57 12.42
CA GLY A 95 5.28 7.63 13.39
C GLY A 95 3.84 8.10 13.27
N TRP A 96 3.36 8.84 14.27
CA TRP A 96 2.05 9.50 14.21
C TRP A 96 1.97 10.42 13.00
N HIS A 97 0.92 10.25 12.19
CA HIS A 97 0.65 11.03 10.99
C HIS A 97 -0.85 11.04 10.67
N ALA A 98 -1.21 11.81 9.65
CA ALA A 98 -2.49 11.76 8.97
C ALA A 98 -2.24 11.42 7.48
N ASP A 99 -3.23 10.81 6.84
CA ASP A 99 -3.22 10.52 5.39
C ASP A 99 -3.65 11.78 4.63
N ASP A 100 -2.81 12.81 4.65
CA ASP A 100 -3.07 14.14 4.08
C ASP A 100 -2.24 14.42 2.81
N GLU A 101 -1.75 13.37 2.14
CA GLU A 101 -0.89 13.54 0.98
C GLU A 101 -1.61 14.33 -0.12
N PRO A 102 -0.97 15.39 -0.66
CA PRO A 102 -1.56 16.21 -1.72
C PRO A 102 -1.98 15.42 -2.96
N LEU A 103 -1.39 14.24 -3.17
CA LEU A 103 -1.71 13.34 -4.28
C LEU A 103 -3.19 12.94 -4.30
N PHE A 104 -3.81 12.76 -3.13
CA PHE A 104 -5.21 12.32 -3.01
C PHE A 104 -6.18 13.48 -2.88
N ASP A 105 -5.69 14.68 -2.53
CA ASP A 105 -6.50 15.88 -2.31
C ASP A 105 -7.60 15.67 -1.23
N ALA A 106 -7.38 14.72 -0.32
CA ALA A 106 -8.33 14.27 0.70
C ALA A 106 -8.63 15.33 1.78
N THR A 107 -7.83 16.41 1.83
CA THR A 107 -8.05 17.53 2.74
C THR A 107 -9.06 18.55 2.22
N ARG A 108 -9.42 18.47 0.93
CA ARG A 108 -10.34 19.41 0.26
C ARG A 108 -11.62 18.75 -0.24
N ARG A 109 -11.60 17.43 -0.43
CA ARG A 109 -12.72 16.63 -0.89
C ARG A 109 -12.62 15.21 -0.33
N ASP A 110 -13.73 14.50 -0.36
CA ASP A 110 -13.75 13.11 0.09
C ASP A 110 -12.87 12.23 -0.80
N ALA A 111 -12.14 11.33 -0.16
CA ALA A 111 -11.37 10.27 -0.79
C ALA A 111 -11.76 8.95 -0.14
N LEU A 112 -12.01 7.92 -0.96
CA LEU A 112 -12.22 6.56 -0.47
C LEU A 112 -10.88 5.99 -0.01
N ILE A 113 -10.80 5.61 1.27
CA ILE A 113 -9.64 4.93 1.86
C ILE A 113 -10.12 3.59 2.46
N VAL A 114 -9.35 2.54 2.20
CA VAL A 114 -9.54 1.19 2.74
C VAL A 114 -8.25 0.77 3.42
N SER A 115 -8.32 0.37 4.70
CA SER A 115 -7.16 -0.06 5.51
C SER A 115 -7.46 -1.31 6.32
#